data_AF-A0A963LA51-F1
#
_entry.id   AF-A0A963LA51-F1
#
_cell.length_a   1.000
_cell.length_b   1.000
_cell.length_c   1.000
_cell.angle_alpha   90.00
_cell.angle_beta   90.00
_cell.angle_gamma   90.00
#
_symmetry.space_group_name_H-M   'P 1'
#
loop_
_entity.id
_entity.type
_entity.pdbx_description
1 polymer ?
#
loop_
_entity_poly.entity_id
_entity_poly.type
_entity_poly.pdbx_seq_one_letter_code
_entity_poly.pdbx_strand_id
1 'polypeptide(L)' 'MTRLTALAKLHAPLGGQEIELQQIDFDGGGMSLLRTRIREKSRFTVFDIDPVTARLWGEALLRWADARADEAPARE' A
#
# COMPACT_ATOMS: atom_id res chain seq x y z
N MET A 1 -9.10 -21.82 6.88
CA MET A 1 -7.87 -21.45 6.16
C MET A 1 -7.85 -19.96 5.88
N THR A 2 -6.73 -19.30 6.10
CA THR A 2 -6.54 -17.90 5.70
C THR A 2 -6.33 -17.82 4.19
N ARG A 3 -7.10 -17.00 3.48
CA ARG A 3 -6.95 -16.76 2.04
C ARG A 3 -6.19 -15.46 1.82
N LEU A 4 -5.20 -15.50 0.92
CA LEU A 4 -4.48 -14.30 0.47
C LEU A 4 -4.83 -14.00 -0.98
N THR A 5 -5.18 -12.75 -1.26
CA THR A 5 -5.44 -12.25 -2.61
C THR A 5 -4.45 -11.13 -2.91
N ALA A 6 -3.61 -11.29 -3.93
CA ALA A 6 -2.69 -10.22 -4.33
C ALA A 6 -3.46 -9.06 -4.96
N LEU A 7 -3.13 -7.82 -4.56
CA LEU A 7 -3.80 -6.61 -5.05
C LEU A 7 -2.87 -5.76 -5.92
N ALA A 8 -1.64 -5.51 -5.46
CA ALA A 8 -0.68 -4.70 -6.18
C ALA A 8 0.76 -5.03 -5.79
N LYS A 9 1.68 -4.75 -6.72
CA LYS A 9 3.12 -4.76 -6.47
C LYS A 9 3.75 -3.51 -7.08
N LEU A 10 4.45 -2.74 -6.26
CA LEU A 10 5.05 -1.46 -6.62
C LEU A 10 6.53 -1.46 -6.31
N HIS A 11 7.31 -0.75 -7.12
CA HIS A 11 8.74 -0.58 -6.93
C HIS A 11 9.05 0.91 -6.72
N ALA A 12 9.57 1.26 -5.55
CA ALA A 12 10.04 2.62 -5.30
C ALA A 12 11.45 2.80 -5.90
N PRO A 13 11.67 3.85 -6.72
CA PRO A 13 12.94 4.03 -7.42
C PRO A 13 14.09 4.40 -6.48
N LEU A 14 13.77 5.05 -5.36
CA LEU A 14 14.74 5.41 -4.33
C LEU A 14 14.77 4.31 -3.26
N GLY A 15 15.95 3.73 -3.01
CA GLY A 15 16.13 2.71 -1.96
C GLY A 15 15.81 1.27 -2.36
N GLY A 16 15.26 1.03 -3.57
CA GLY A 16 14.98 -0.32 -4.08
C GLY A 16 13.91 -1.04 -3.25
N GLN A 17 12.94 -0.29 -2.73
CA GLN A 17 11.87 -0.84 -1.91
C GLN A 17 10.82 -1.52 -2.81
N GLU A 18 10.46 -2.75 -2.48
CA GLU A 18 9.31 -3.44 -3.06
C GLU A 18 8.13 -3.34 -2.09
N ILE A 19 6.98 -2.84 -2.56
CA ILE A 19 5.74 -2.75 -1.80
C ILE A 19 4.74 -3.71 -2.42
N GLU A 20 4.26 -4.68 -1.64
CA GLU A 20 3.22 -5.62 -2.03
C GLU A 20 1.98 -5.39 -1.18
N LEU A 21 0.82 -5.27 -1.83
CA LEU A 21 -0.48 -5.15 -1.20
C LEU A 21 -1.25 -6.45 -1.41
N GLN A 22 -1.82 -6.99 -0.34
CA GLN A 22 -2.61 -8.22 -0.36
C GLN A 22 -3.85 -8.06 0.50
N GLN A 23 -4.99 -8.60 0.08
CA GLN A 23 -6.11 -8.84 0.99
C GLN A 23 -5.86 -10.14 1.75
N ILE A 24 -6.11 -10.12 3.05
CA ILE A 24 -6.12 -11.30 3.91
C ILE A 24 -7.54 -11.53 4.44
N ASP A 25 -8.07 -12.71 4.15
CA ASP A 25 -9.37 -13.17 4.65
C ASP A 25 -9.16 -14.28 5.68
N PHE A 26 -9.75 -14.11 6.86
CA PHE A 26 -9.71 -15.11 7.93
C PHE A 26 -10.92 -16.05 7.85
N ASP A 27 -10.71 -17.31 8.23
CA ASP A 27 -11.79 -18.30 8.29
C ASP A 27 -12.83 -17.90 9.35
N GLY A 28 -14.11 -18.22 9.11
CA GLY A 28 -15.21 -17.83 10.00
C GLY A 28 -15.89 -16.49 9.70
N GLY A 29 -15.63 -15.87 8.54
CA GLY A 29 -16.33 -14.66 8.08
C GLY A 29 -15.90 -13.38 8.80
N GLY A 30 -14.71 -13.37 9.38
CA GLY A 30 -14.11 -12.17 9.98
C GLY A 30 -13.82 -11.07 8.96
N MET A 31 -13.44 -9.89 9.47
CA MET A 31 -13.11 -8.74 8.65
C MET A 31 -11.90 -9.02 7.74
N SER A 32 -12.05 -8.76 6.44
CA SER A 32 -10.93 -8.72 5.50
C SER A 32 -10.00 -7.56 5.83
N LEU A 33 -8.70 -7.82 5.94
CA LEU A 33 -7.69 -6.78 6.16
C LEU A 33 -6.85 -6.56 4.91
N LEU A 34 -6.26 -5.38 4.80
CA LEU A 34 -5.21 -5.07 3.84
C LEU A 34 -3.86 -5.33 4.49
N ARG A 35 -3.13 -6.33 3.98
CA ARG A 35 -1.74 -6.59 4.30
C ARG A 35 -0.83 -5.78 3.39
N THR A 36 0.02 -4.96 3.99
CA THR A 36 1.12 -4.27 3.30
C THR A 36 2.43 -4.95 3.66
N ARG A 37 3.20 -5.33 2.65
CA ARG A 37 4.55 -5.88 2.80
C ARG A 37 5.53 -4.95 2.12
N ILE A 38 6.50 -4.44 2.86
CA ILE A 38 7.57 -3.61 2.34
C ILE A 38 8.87 -4.37 2.52
N ARG A 39 9.56 -4.65 1.42
CA ARG A 39 10.91 -5.22 1.42
C ARG A 39 11.91 -4.15 1.03
N GLU A 40 12.95 -4.02 1.82
CA GLU A 40 14.12 -3.21 1.49
C GLU A 40 15.38 -4.03 1.78
N LYS A 41 16.01 -4.55 0.72
CA LYS A 41 17.13 -5.51 0.80
C LYS A 41 16.77 -6.72 1.68
N SER A 42 17.34 -6.79 2.89
CA SER A 42 17.11 -7.83 3.90
C SER A 42 16.07 -7.43 4.97
N ARG A 43 15.62 -6.16 4.99
CA ARG A 43 14.62 -5.66 5.92
C ARG A 43 13.23 -5.90 5.37
N PHE A 44 12.34 -6.40 6.22
CA PHE A 44 10.95 -6.64 5.90
C PHE A 44 10.07 -5.97 6.94
N THR A 45 9.08 -5.22 6.47
CA THR A 45 8.01 -4.68 7.30
C THR A 45 6.70 -5.25 6.78
N VAL A 46 5.94 -5.89 7.65
CA VAL A 46 4.61 -6.42 7.32
C VAL A 46 3.65 -5.93 8.38
N PHE A 47 2.55 -5.32 7.93
CA PHE A 47 1.49 -4.88 8.81
C PHE A 47 0.14 -5.01 8.10
N ASP A 48 -0.90 -5.18 8.90
CA ASP A 48 -2.27 -5.35 8.44
C ASP A 48 -3.11 -4.19 8.97
N ILE A 49 -3.98 -3.63 8.11
CA ILE A 49 -4.90 -2.55 8.47
C ILE A 49 -6.31 -2.89 8.03
N ASP A 50 -7.30 -2.35 8.76
CA ASP A 50 -8.71 -2.49 8.42
C ASP A 50 -9.11 -1.60 7.22
N PRO A 51 -10.29 -1.85 6.60
CA PRO A 51 -10.73 -1.08 5.43
C PRO A 51 -10.86 0.44 5.64
N VAL A 52 -11.22 0.89 6.85
CA VAL A 52 -11.36 2.33 7.16
C VAL A 52 -9.99 2.98 7.17
N THR A 53 -9.03 2.38 7.87
CA THR A 53 -7.63 2.85 7.90
C THR A 53 -7.02 2.83 6.49
N ALA A 54 -7.27 1.78 5.70
CA ALA A 54 -6.78 1.68 4.32
C ALA A 54 -7.29 2.82 3.44
N ARG A 55 -8.58 3.18 3.55
CA ARG A 55 -9.17 4.31 2.81
C ARG A 55 -8.48 5.62 3.18
N LEU A 56 -8.37 5.92 4.47
CA LEU A 56 -7.75 7.17 4.95
C LEU A 56 -6.29 7.29 4.49
N TRP A 57 -5.54 6.20 4.53
CA TRP A 57 -4.17 6.16 4.04
C TRP A 57 -4.09 6.42 2.53
N GLY A 58 -4.92 5.74 1.72
CA GLY A 58 -4.97 5.94 0.27
C GLY A 58 -5.32 7.37 -0.12
N GLU A 59 -6.33 7.97 0.52
CA GLU A 59 -6.70 9.37 0.29
C GLU A 59 -5.56 10.34 0.64
N ALA A 60 -4.78 10.06 1.70
CA ALA A 60 -3.62 10.87 2.06
C ALA A 60 -2.50 10.79 1.02
N LEU A 61 -2.24 9.59 0.48
CA LEU A 61 -1.25 9.39 -0.60
C LEU A 61 -1.65 10.15 -1.87
N LEU A 62 -2.92 10.09 -2.26
CA LEU A 62 -3.45 10.80 -3.43
C LEU A 62 -3.33 12.31 -3.25
N ARG A 63 -3.80 12.86 -2.12
CA ARG A 63 -3.67 14.30 -1.83
C ARG A 63 -2.22 14.79 -1.90
N TRP A 64 -1.28 13.99 -1.42
CA TRP A 64 0.14 14.35 -1.50
C TRP A 64 0.64 14.37 -2.94
N ALA A 65 0.28 13.38 -3.76
CA ALA A 65 0.70 13.29 -5.15
C ALA A 65 0.13 14.44 -5.99
N ASP A 66 -1.16 14.74 -5.84
CA ASP A 66 -1.85 15.81 -6.56
C ASP A 66 -1.22 17.18 -6.27
N ALA A 67 -0.85 17.44 -5.01
CA ALA A 67 -0.20 18.69 -4.63
C ALA A 67 1.20 18.87 -5.27
N ARG A 68 1.91 17.79 -5.64
CA ARG A 68 3.19 17.89 -6.37
C ARG A 68 3.00 18.10 -7.86
N ALA A 69 1.89 17.62 -8.42
CA ALA A 69 1.56 17.85 -9.82
C ALA A 69 1.26 19.33 -10.10
N ASP A 70 0.66 20.03 -9.13
CA ASP A 70 0.40 21.47 -9.20
C ASP A 70 1.68 22.33 -9.09
N GLU A 71 2.72 21.81 -8.43
CA GLU A 71 4.03 22.46 -8.30
C GLU A 71 4.99 22.19 -9.48
N ALA A 72 4.63 21.29 -10.41
CA ALA A 72 5.45 21.05 -11.58
C ALA A 72 5.41 22.30 -12.47
N PRO A 73 6.57 22.90 -12.84
CA PRO A 73 6.57 24.08 -13.70
C PRO A 73 5.88 23.71 -15.01
N ALA A 74 4.99 24.60 -15.47
CA ALA A 74 4.40 24.51 -16.80
C ALA A 74 5.54 24.27 -17.79
N ARG A 75 5.56 23.09 -18.42
CA ARG A 75 6.52 22.80 -19.48
C ARG A 75 6.20 23.79 -20.60
N GLU A 76 7.10 24.75 -20.80
CA GLU A 76 7.12 25.69 -21.92
C GLU A 76 7.19 24.96 -23.27
#